data_AF-A0A970QBB5-F1
#
_entry.id   AF-A0A970QBB5-F1
#
_cell.length_a   1.000
_cell.length_b   1.000
_cell.length_c   1.000
_cell.angle_alpha   90.00
_cell.angle_beta   90.00
_cell.angle_gamma   90.00
#
_symmetry.space_group_name_H-M   'P 1'
#
loop_
_entity.id
_entity.type
_entity.pdbx_description
1 polymer ?
#
loop_
_entity_poly.entity_id
_entity_poly.type
_entity_poly.pdbx_seq_one_letter_code
_entity_poly.pdbx_strand_id
1 'polypeptide(L)'
;MTSDEASLNHDETRTDKAEDRPTIQRSIDGLIDTLLLWAFPTWIRPNHLTAARFVMTPIVLALLYLDLKWWALGAFVVALSTDFIDGAMARTRDQITVLGIYADPVADKLLVAAVLAWIGYDYLVVQIILAFIVLELVLSAVGASILLREQSARASNAFGKTKMIVQSIALLMFLISGILDLDTWVTISVYLLWLALALAVLSGVKQIYDLLTRHRVKT
;
A
#
# COMPACT_ATOMS: atom_id res chain seq x y z
N MET A 1 9.96 -45.67 17.56
CA MET A 1 8.92 -44.80 16.96
C MET A 1 9.38 -43.39 17.18
N THR A 2 10.17 -42.96 16.21
CA THR A 2 11.28 -42.03 16.34
C THR A 2 10.90 -40.70 15.72
N SER A 3 11.58 -39.68 16.21
CA SER A 3 11.66 -38.26 15.85
C SER A 3 11.58 -37.84 14.36
N ASP A 4 11.38 -38.75 13.40
CA ASP A 4 11.37 -38.48 11.95
C ASP A 4 9.98 -38.10 11.40
N GLU A 5 8.88 -38.53 12.03
CA GLU A 5 7.51 -38.20 11.56
C GLU A 5 7.10 -36.74 11.87
N ALA A 6 7.75 -36.09 12.84
CA ALA A 6 7.49 -34.70 13.18
C ALA A 6 8.15 -33.72 12.20
N SER A 7 9.28 -34.09 11.58
CA SER A 7 9.95 -33.27 10.56
C SER A 7 9.26 -33.32 9.20
N LEU A 8 8.59 -34.42 8.85
CA LEU A 8 7.89 -34.59 7.57
C LEU A 8 6.63 -33.72 7.47
N ASN A 9 5.84 -33.63 8.55
CA ASN A 9 4.62 -32.80 8.58
C ASN A 9 4.90 -31.28 8.51
N HIS A 10 6.08 -30.84 8.97
CA HIS A 10 6.46 -29.43 8.95
C HIS A 10 6.97 -28.98 7.57
N ASP A 11 7.41 -29.92 6.73
CA ASP A 11 7.88 -29.65 5.38
C ASP A 11 6.74 -29.67 4.34
N GLU A 12 5.78 -30.60 4.47
CA GLU A 12 4.57 -30.61 3.62
C GLU A 12 3.71 -29.36 3.78
N THR A 13 3.61 -28.80 5.00
CA THR A 13 2.88 -27.55 5.23
C THR A 13 3.59 -26.31 4.66
N ARG A 14 4.89 -26.40 4.37
CA ARG A 14 5.68 -25.33 3.72
C ARG A 14 5.57 -25.38 2.20
N THR A 15 5.56 -26.58 1.62
CA THR A 15 5.43 -26.75 0.17
C THR A 15 4.03 -26.38 -0.34
N ASP A 16 2.99 -26.65 0.44
CA ASP A 16 1.60 -26.40 0.03
C ASP A 16 1.25 -24.89 0.03
N LYS A 17 1.82 -24.10 0.94
CA LYS A 17 1.69 -22.62 0.94
C LYS A 17 2.42 -21.92 -0.21
N ALA A 18 3.41 -22.57 -0.81
CA ALA A 18 4.12 -22.02 -1.94
C ALA A 18 3.32 -22.17 -3.24
N GLU A 19 2.46 -23.20 -3.33
CA GLU A 19 1.81 -23.63 -4.58
C GLU A 19 0.60 -22.78 -5.01
N ASP A 20 -0.10 -22.14 -4.06
CA ASP A 20 -1.30 -21.30 -4.31
C ASP A 20 -0.99 -19.81 -4.63
N ARG A 21 0.22 -19.51 -5.11
CA ARG A 21 0.55 -18.14 -5.56
C ARG A 21 0.20 -18.00 -7.05
N PRO A 22 -0.59 -17.00 -7.48
CA PRO A 22 -0.89 -16.79 -8.89
C PRO A 22 0.41 -16.65 -9.68
N THR A 23 0.53 -17.35 -10.82
CA THR A 23 1.78 -17.54 -11.59
C THR A 23 2.50 -16.23 -11.90
N ILE A 24 1.73 -15.16 -12.12
CA ILE A 24 2.22 -13.79 -12.38
C ILE A 24 3.00 -13.24 -11.17
N GLN A 25 2.53 -13.51 -9.96
CA GLN A 25 3.15 -13.02 -8.73
C GLN A 25 4.50 -13.69 -8.49
N ARG A 26 4.66 -14.99 -8.80
CA ARG A 26 5.97 -15.66 -8.73
C ARG A 26 6.98 -15.06 -9.70
N SER A 27 6.56 -14.72 -10.92
CA SER A 27 7.44 -14.09 -11.91
C SER A 27 7.88 -12.68 -11.48
N ILE A 28 6.97 -11.88 -10.92
CA ILE A 28 7.31 -10.55 -10.39
C ILE A 28 8.24 -10.68 -9.18
N ASP A 29 7.94 -11.58 -8.24
CA ASP A 29 8.75 -11.79 -7.05
C ASP A 29 10.18 -12.26 -7.42
N GLY A 30 10.32 -13.17 -8.40
CA GLY A 30 11.62 -13.63 -8.90
C GLY A 30 12.40 -12.55 -9.68
N LEU A 31 11.70 -11.71 -10.45
CA LEU A 31 12.32 -10.54 -11.10
C LEU A 31 12.80 -9.52 -10.08
N ILE A 32 11.99 -9.20 -9.06
CA ILE A 32 12.37 -8.27 -7.99
C ILE A 32 13.56 -8.82 -7.20
N ASP A 33 13.61 -10.13 -6.95
CA ASP A 33 14.75 -10.75 -6.27
C ASP A 33 16.04 -10.63 -7.09
N THR A 34 15.94 -10.92 -8.38
CA THR A 34 17.08 -10.92 -9.30
C THR A 34 17.56 -9.51 -9.65
N LEU A 35 16.67 -8.54 -9.84
CA LEU A 35 17.02 -7.16 -10.24
C LEU A 35 17.27 -6.22 -9.06
N LEU A 36 16.57 -6.42 -7.95
CA LEU A 36 16.48 -5.42 -6.88
C LEU A 36 16.98 -5.91 -5.53
N LEU A 37 16.59 -7.12 -5.09
CA LEU A 37 16.96 -7.61 -3.77
C LEU A 37 18.45 -7.94 -3.63
N TRP A 38 19.15 -8.24 -4.74
CA TRP A 38 20.62 -8.32 -4.77
C TRP A 38 21.30 -7.02 -4.31
N ALA A 39 20.68 -5.85 -4.52
CA ALA A 39 21.23 -4.56 -4.11
C ALA A 39 20.90 -4.19 -2.64
N PHE A 40 19.95 -4.88 -1.99
CA PHE A 40 19.52 -4.59 -0.62
C PHE A 40 20.13 -5.59 0.37
N PRO A 41 21.04 -5.13 1.27
CA PRO A 41 21.61 -5.98 2.32
C PRO A 41 20.53 -6.64 3.18
N THR A 42 20.77 -7.89 3.59
CA THR A 42 19.85 -8.70 4.43
C THR A 42 19.56 -8.12 5.81
N TRP A 43 20.22 -7.02 6.20
CA TRP A 43 20.04 -6.33 7.48
C TRP A 43 18.88 -5.31 7.48
N ILE A 44 18.36 -4.94 6.31
CA ILE A 44 17.28 -3.96 6.20
C ILE A 44 15.93 -4.65 6.44
N ARG A 45 15.28 -4.30 7.55
CA ARG A 45 13.95 -4.79 7.92
C ARG A 45 12.85 -3.98 7.22
N PRO A 46 11.68 -4.57 6.92
CA PRO A 46 10.52 -3.84 6.38
C PRO A 46 10.18 -2.59 7.19
N ASN A 47 10.26 -2.68 8.52
CA ASN A 47 10.03 -1.57 9.44
C ASN A 47 10.94 -0.34 9.19
N HIS A 48 12.16 -0.54 8.70
CA HIS A 48 13.06 0.57 8.37
C HIS A 48 12.61 1.30 7.10
N LEU A 49 12.00 0.59 6.14
CA LEU A 49 11.44 1.20 4.93
C LEU A 49 10.19 2.01 5.26
N THR A 50 9.32 1.50 6.14
CA THR A 50 8.17 2.25 6.66
C THR A 50 8.60 3.52 7.39
N ALA A 51 9.62 3.42 8.25
CA ALA A 51 10.19 4.56 8.95
C ALA A 51 10.83 5.56 7.97
N ALA A 52 11.53 5.07 6.94
CA ALA A 52 12.07 5.90 5.88
C ALA A 52 10.96 6.63 5.13
N ARG A 53 9.81 5.99 4.85
CA ARG A 53 8.65 6.64 4.23
C ARG A 53 8.08 7.76 5.11
N PHE A 54 7.94 7.51 6.42
CA PHE A 54 7.53 8.53 7.38
C PHE A 54 8.45 9.76 7.38
N VAL A 55 9.75 9.57 7.18
CA VAL A 55 10.73 10.66 7.07
C VAL A 55 10.74 11.29 5.67
N MET A 56 10.52 10.51 4.61
CA MET A 56 10.44 11.02 3.24
C MET A 56 9.21 11.89 3.02
N THR A 57 8.06 11.60 3.63
CA THR A 57 6.85 12.42 3.48
C THR A 57 7.07 13.91 3.80
N PRO A 58 7.60 14.31 4.98
CA PRO A 58 7.89 15.70 5.25
C PRO A 58 9.01 16.27 4.37
N ILE A 59 9.95 15.45 3.89
CA ILE A 59 10.97 15.89 2.92
C ILE A 59 10.33 16.26 1.58
N VAL A 60 9.40 15.44 1.08
CA VAL A 60 8.65 15.74 -0.15
C VAL A 60 7.88 17.05 0.01
N LEU A 61 7.20 17.25 1.14
CA LEU A 61 6.50 18.50 1.43
C LEU A 61 7.45 19.70 1.51
N ALA A 62 8.61 19.54 2.17
CA ALA A 62 9.61 20.61 2.25
C ALA A 62 10.15 20.98 0.87
N LEU A 63 10.38 20.00 -0.01
CA LEU A 63 10.80 20.25 -1.38
C LEU A 63 9.71 20.98 -2.19
N LEU A 64 8.44 20.62 -2.01
CA LEU A 64 7.33 21.34 -2.62
C LEU A 64 7.18 22.77 -2.08
N TYR A 65 7.39 22.96 -0.77
CA TYR A 65 7.37 24.27 -0.12
C TYR A 65 8.47 25.19 -0.65
N LEU A 66 9.65 24.65 -0.95
CA LEU A 66 10.79 25.37 -1.52
C LEU A 66 10.69 25.55 -3.04
N ASP A 67 9.57 25.19 -3.65
CA ASP A 67 9.35 25.20 -5.12
C ASP A 67 10.34 24.35 -5.92
N LEU A 68 10.98 23.37 -5.27
CA LEU A 68 11.90 22.41 -5.90
C LEU A 68 11.12 21.24 -6.49
N LYS A 69 10.16 21.53 -7.38
CA LYS A 69 9.13 20.57 -7.81
C LYS A 69 9.70 19.30 -8.47
N TRP A 70 10.77 19.40 -9.26
CA TRP A 70 11.43 18.23 -9.86
C TRP A 70 12.08 17.30 -8.83
N TRP A 71 12.69 17.88 -7.79
CA TRP A 71 13.26 17.12 -6.68
C TRP A 71 12.16 16.47 -5.84
N ALA A 72 11.04 17.18 -5.61
CA ALA A 72 9.87 16.64 -4.95
C ALA A 72 9.28 15.44 -5.73
N LEU A 73 9.16 15.55 -7.05
CA LEU A 73 8.73 14.45 -7.92
C LEU A 73 9.67 13.24 -7.80
N GLY A 74 10.98 13.45 -7.86
CA GLY A 74 11.97 12.39 -7.68
C GLY A 74 11.84 11.71 -6.32
N ALA A 75 11.77 12.48 -5.23
CA ALA A 75 11.60 11.97 -3.88
C ALA A 75 10.27 11.21 -3.72
N PHE A 76 9.19 11.71 -4.32
CA PHE A 76 7.88 11.07 -4.29
C PHE A 76 7.88 9.71 -5.03
N VAL A 77 8.48 9.65 -6.22
CA VAL A 77 8.64 8.39 -6.98
C VAL A 77 9.46 7.36 -6.18
N VAL A 78 10.54 7.80 -5.53
CA VAL A 78 11.35 6.92 -4.66
C VAL A 78 10.52 6.42 -3.46
N ALA A 79 9.76 7.29 -2.81
CA ALA A 79 8.92 6.92 -1.67
C ALA A 79 7.80 5.92 -2.05
N LEU A 80 7.16 6.12 -3.21
CA LEU A 80 6.18 5.17 -3.78
C LEU A 80 6.83 3.84 -4.13
N SER A 81 8.01 3.87 -4.76
CA SER A 81 8.72 2.64 -5.16
C SER A 81 9.12 1.82 -3.93
N THR A 82 9.45 2.48 -2.83
CA THR A 82 9.81 1.83 -1.56
C THR A 82 8.68 0.97 -0.99
N ASP A 83 7.41 1.30 -1.27
CA ASP A 83 6.21 0.53 -0.86
C ASP A 83 6.00 -0.78 -1.65
N PHE A 84 6.50 -0.83 -2.89
CA PHE A 84 6.53 -2.11 -3.60
C PHE A 84 7.62 -3.03 -3.06
N ILE A 85 8.73 -2.43 -2.62
CA ILE A 85 9.92 -3.16 -2.18
C ILE A 85 9.71 -3.72 -0.78
N ASP A 86 9.18 -2.95 0.17
CA ASP A 86 8.92 -3.45 1.53
C ASP A 86 7.90 -4.60 1.53
N GLY A 87 6.84 -4.50 0.72
CA GLY A 87 5.83 -5.52 0.57
C GLY A 87 6.36 -6.80 -0.07
N ALA A 88 7.26 -6.69 -1.05
CA ALA A 88 7.94 -7.86 -1.63
C ALA A 88 8.94 -8.50 -0.64
N MET A 89 9.68 -7.67 0.09
CA MET A 89 10.70 -8.11 1.04
C MET A 89 10.09 -8.78 2.28
N ALA A 90 8.96 -8.28 2.78
CA ALA A 90 8.22 -8.88 3.89
C ALA A 90 7.66 -10.26 3.54
N ARG A 91 7.22 -10.46 2.28
CA ARG A 91 6.68 -11.75 1.77
C ARG A 91 7.75 -12.78 1.45
N THR A 92 8.95 -12.35 1.10
CA THR A 92 10.07 -13.24 0.72
C THR A 92 10.92 -13.66 1.92
N ARG A 93 10.96 -12.85 2.98
CA ARG A 93 11.82 -13.10 4.15
C ARG A 93 11.08 -13.58 5.40
N ASP A 94 9.75 -13.78 5.34
CA ASP A 94 8.89 -14.14 6.48
C ASP A 94 9.03 -13.22 7.72
N GLN A 95 9.54 -12.00 7.54
CA GLN A 95 9.74 -11.02 8.62
C GLN A 95 8.52 -10.11 8.79
N ILE A 96 7.35 -10.71 8.96
CA ILE A 96 6.11 -9.97 9.19
C ILE A 96 6.04 -9.59 10.67
N THR A 97 6.14 -8.29 10.96
CA THR A 97 5.96 -7.78 12.33
C THR A 97 4.57 -7.19 12.50
N VAL A 98 3.98 -7.36 13.69
CA VAL A 98 2.66 -6.77 14.01
C VAL A 98 2.69 -5.25 13.82
N LEU A 99 3.79 -4.60 14.20
CA LEU A 99 3.96 -3.15 14.08
C LEU A 99 3.98 -2.68 12.62
N GLY A 100 4.69 -3.40 11.74
CA GLY A 100 4.71 -3.12 10.29
C GLY A 100 3.33 -3.27 9.64
N ILE A 101 2.55 -4.29 10.00
CA ILE A 101 1.19 -4.50 9.47
C ILE A 101 0.29 -3.25 9.66
N TYR A 102 0.46 -2.53 10.76
CA TYR A 102 -0.29 -1.30 11.04
C TYR A 102 0.40 -0.05 10.52
N ALA A 103 1.72 0.02 10.62
CA ALA A 103 2.48 1.20 10.22
C ALA A 103 2.51 1.39 8.70
N ASP A 104 2.57 0.31 7.91
CA ASP A 104 2.71 0.39 6.44
C ASP A 104 1.50 1.07 5.79
N PRO A 105 0.23 0.67 6.07
CA PRO A 105 -0.94 1.30 5.46
C PRO A 105 -1.15 2.75 5.94
N VAL A 106 -0.63 3.10 7.12
CA VAL A 106 -0.68 4.46 7.66
C VAL A 106 0.34 5.33 6.93
N ALA A 107 1.58 4.86 6.79
CA ALA A 107 2.66 5.59 6.14
C ALA A 107 2.34 5.86 4.66
N ASP A 108 1.79 4.87 3.95
CA ASP A 108 1.36 5.00 2.56
C ASP A 108 0.31 6.11 2.39
N LYS A 109 -0.75 6.04 3.18
CA LYS A 109 -1.84 7.03 3.15
C LYS A 109 -1.40 8.42 3.59
N LEU A 110 -0.46 8.52 4.52
CA LEU A 110 0.09 9.80 4.96
C LEU A 110 0.83 10.51 3.83
N LEU A 111 1.66 9.79 3.06
CA LEU A 111 2.36 10.36 1.91
C LEU A 111 1.38 10.90 0.88
N VAL A 112 0.39 10.09 0.49
CA VAL A 112 -0.61 10.46 -0.52
C VAL A 112 -1.46 11.63 -0.04
N ALA A 113 -1.93 11.61 1.21
CA ALA A 113 -2.72 12.68 1.79
C ALA A 113 -1.94 13.99 1.89
N ALA A 114 -0.68 13.93 2.32
CA ALA A 114 0.19 15.09 2.42
C ALA A 114 0.38 15.77 1.05
N VAL A 115 0.75 15.00 0.03
CA VAL A 115 0.96 15.53 -1.32
C VAL A 115 -0.33 16.09 -1.89
N LEU A 116 -1.45 15.36 -1.79
CA LEU A 116 -2.78 15.82 -2.24
C LEU A 116 -3.21 17.12 -1.57
N ALA A 117 -3.04 17.22 -0.25
CA ALA A 117 -3.39 18.43 0.50
C ALA A 117 -2.52 19.63 0.10
N TRP A 118 -1.28 19.42 -0.34
CA TRP A 118 -0.41 20.50 -0.79
C TRP A 118 -0.79 21.01 -2.18
N ILE A 119 -0.91 20.10 -3.16
CA ILE A 119 -1.02 20.49 -4.58
C ILE A 119 -2.46 20.61 -5.08
N GLY A 120 -3.43 19.97 -4.41
CA GLY A 120 -4.76 19.73 -4.96
C GLY A 120 -5.92 20.14 -4.07
N TYR A 121 -5.68 20.82 -2.94
CA TYR A 121 -6.73 21.10 -1.96
C TYR A 121 -7.91 21.92 -2.51
N ASP A 122 -7.67 22.74 -3.52
CA ASP A 122 -8.72 23.56 -4.17
C ASP A 122 -9.74 22.70 -4.95
N TYR A 123 -9.40 21.44 -5.26
CA TYR A 123 -10.32 20.53 -5.94
C TYR A 123 -11.19 19.78 -4.94
N LEU A 124 -12.51 19.85 -5.12
CA LEU A 124 -13.48 19.15 -4.26
C LEU A 124 -13.19 17.64 -4.13
N VAL A 125 -12.79 17.00 -5.23
CA VAL A 125 -12.46 15.56 -5.22
C VAL A 125 -11.32 15.25 -4.25
N VAL A 126 -10.35 16.15 -4.11
CA VAL A 126 -9.21 15.96 -3.22
C VAL A 126 -9.65 16.06 -1.77
N GLN A 127 -10.49 17.03 -1.44
CA GLN A 127 -11.06 17.15 -0.09
C GLN A 127 -11.85 15.90 0.31
N ILE A 128 -12.63 15.34 -0.61
CA ILE A 128 -13.38 14.10 -0.38
C ILE A 128 -12.42 12.91 -0.20
N ILE A 129 -11.37 12.80 -1.02
CA ILE A 129 -10.36 11.75 -0.88
C ILE A 129 -9.65 11.84 0.47
N LEU A 130 -9.29 13.04 0.94
CA LEU A 130 -8.66 13.23 2.25
C LEU A 130 -9.57 12.75 3.39
N ALA A 131 -10.86 13.10 3.36
CA ALA A 131 -11.83 12.60 4.32
C ALA A 131 -11.98 11.07 4.25
N PHE A 132 -11.99 10.52 3.03
CA PHE A 132 -12.11 9.08 2.80
C PHE A 132 -10.88 8.31 3.31
N ILE A 133 -9.67 8.86 3.15
CA ILE A 133 -8.44 8.27 3.69
C ILE A 133 -8.54 8.05 5.20
N VAL A 134 -9.06 9.04 5.94
CA VAL A 134 -9.29 8.93 7.39
C VAL A 134 -10.27 7.81 7.71
N LEU A 135 -11.40 7.75 7.00
CA LEU A 135 -12.39 6.68 7.16
C LEU A 135 -11.77 5.29 6.93
N GLU A 136 -10.98 5.14 5.87
CA GLU A 136 -10.35 3.87 5.58
C GLU A 136 -9.28 3.47 6.61
N LEU A 137 -8.58 4.42 7.22
CA LEU A 137 -7.65 4.14 8.31
C LEU A 137 -8.40 3.58 9.52
N VAL A 138 -9.56 4.16 9.85
CA VAL A 138 -10.43 3.66 10.93
C VAL A 138 -10.95 2.26 10.60
N LEU A 139 -11.49 2.03 9.39
CA LEU A 139 -11.97 0.72 8.95
C LEU A 139 -10.84 -0.34 8.96
N SER A 140 -9.64 0.04 8.56
CA SER A 140 -8.47 -0.85 8.57
C SER A 140 -8.06 -1.22 10.00
N ALA A 141 -8.07 -0.25 10.92
CA ALA A 141 -7.75 -0.50 12.33
C ALA A 141 -8.78 -1.41 13.00
N VAL A 142 -10.07 -1.16 12.79
CA VAL A 142 -11.18 -2.00 13.29
C VAL A 142 -11.08 -3.42 12.71
N GLY A 143 -10.94 -3.54 11.39
CA GLY A 143 -10.85 -4.86 10.74
C GLY A 143 -9.66 -5.68 11.22
N ALA A 144 -8.50 -5.03 11.41
CA ALA A 144 -7.31 -5.71 11.94
C ALA A 144 -7.49 -6.21 13.38
N SER A 145 -8.19 -5.44 14.24
CA SER A 145 -8.50 -5.88 15.61
C SER A 145 -9.37 -7.15 15.67
N ILE A 146 -10.23 -7.35 14.67
CA ILE A 146 -11.11 -8.52 14.54
C ILE A 146 -10.32 -9.71 13.97
N LEU A 147 -9.49 -9.48 12.96
CA LEU A 147 -8.65 -10.50 12.33
C LEU A 147 -7.64 -11.11 13.30
N LEU A 148 -7.01 -10.30 14.16
CA LEU A 148 -6.08 -10.78 15.20
C LEU A 148 -6.77 -11.69 16.23
N ARG A 149 -8.08 -11.56 16.43
CA ARG A 149 -8.87 -12.41 17.33
C ARG A 149 -9.29 -13.74 16.68
N GLU A 150 -9.34 -13.80 15.35
CA GLU A 150 -9.88 -14.94 14.62
C GLU A 150 -8.83 -15.79 13.90
N GLN A 151 -7.55 -15.40 13.88
CA GLN A 151 -6.48 -16.06 13.10
C GLN A 151 -6.86 -16.32 11.61
N SER A 152 -7.84 -15.60 11.07
CA SER A 152 -8.28 -15.80 9.69
C SER A 152 -7.43 -14.95 8.75
N ALA A 153 -6.92 -15.59 7.69
CA ALA A 153 -6.14 -14.94 6.66
C ALA A 153 -6.96 -13.80 6.01
N ARG A 154 -6.32 -12.64 5.86
CA ARG A 154 -6.91 -11.45 5.24
C ARG A 154 -7.26 -11.79 3.78
N ALA A 155 -8.55 -11.84 3.45
CA ALA A 155 -8.99 -12.06 2.08
C ALA A 155 -8.45 -10.94 1.17
N SER A 156 -7.79 -11.35 0.08
CA SER A 156 -7.23 -10.45 -0.93
C SER A 156 -8.33 -9.62 -1.58
N ASN A 157 -8.43 -8.34 -1.21
CA ASN A 157 -9.34 -7.40 -1.85
C ASN A 157 -8.70 -6.80 -3.12
N ALA A 158 -8.99 -7.42 -4.27
CA ALA A 158 -8.54 -6.93 -5.59
C ALA A 158 -8.89 -5.45 -5.84
N PHE A 159 -10.08 -5.01 -5.40
CA PHE A 159 -10.52 -3.60 -5.50
C PHE A 159 -9.61 -2.62 -4.74
N GLY A 160 -9.06 -3.05 -3.61
CA GLY A 160 -8.14 -2.24 -2.81
C GLY A 160 -6.77 -2.05 -3.48
N LYS A 161 -6.33 -3.00 -4.29
CA LYS A 161 -5.08 -2.90 -5.06
C LYS A 161 -5.27 -2.01 -6.29
N THR A 162 -6.39 -2.16 -6.99
CA THR A 162 -6.69 -1.35 -8.19
C THR A 162 -6.82 0.14 -7.85
N LYS A 163 -7.54 0.51 -6.77
CA LYS A 163 -7.67 1.92 -6.36
C LYS A 163 -6.29 2.57 -6.11
N MET A 164 -5.37 1.84 -5.49
CA MET A 164 -4.05 2.35 -5.10
C MET A 164 -3.20 2.64 -6.33
N ILE A 165 -3.25 1.76 -7.34
CA ILE A 165 -2.58 1.97 -8.63
C ILE A 165 -3.15 3.20 -9.33
N VAL A 166 -4.48 3.28 -9.45
CA VAL A 166 -5.15 4.41 -10.12
C VAL A 166 -4.83 5.73 -9.41
N GLN A 167 -4.89 5.75 -8.07
CA GLN A 167 -4.61 6.94 -7.27
C GLN A 167 -3.15 7.37 -7.36
N SER A 168 -2.20 6.42 -7.34
CA SER A 168 -0.77 6.74 -7.47
C SER A 168 -0.44 7.32 -8.84
N ILE A 169 -1.02 6.75 -9.91
CA ILE A 169 -0.87 7.28 -11.28
C ILE A 169 -1.48 8.68 -11.39
N ALA A 170 -2.69 8.86 -10.84
CA ALA A 170 -3.35 10.16 -10.82
C ALA A 170 -2.48 11.22 -10.13
N LEU A 171 -1.85 10.87 -8.99
CA LEU A 171 -1.03 11.79 -8.22
C LEU A 171 0.29 12.14 -8.93
N LEU A 172 0.96 11.14 -9.53
CA LEU A 172 2.15 11.37 -10.35
C LEU A 172 1.85 12.30 -11.52
N MET A 173 0.75 12.04 -12.23
CA MET A 173 0.35 12.85 -13.37
C MET A 173 -0.05 14.26 -12.95
N PHE A 174 -0.75 14.42 -11.82
CA PHE A 174 -1.09 15.71 -11.24
C PHE A 174 0.17 16.53 -10.89
N LEU A 175 1.15 15.87 -10.29
CA LEU A 175 2.41 16.52 -9.90
C LEU A 175 3.20 16.97 -11.14
N ILE A 176 3.30 16.11 -12.17
CA ILE A 176 3.96 16.46 -13.44
C ILE A 176 3.21 17.59 -14.16
N SER A 177 1.88 17.56 -14.16
CA SER A 177 1.09 18.60 -14.84
C SER A 177 1.22 19.96 -14.17
N GLY A 178 1.36 20.01 -12.85
CA GLY A 178 1.65 21.25 -12.11
C GLY A 178 3.12 21.72 -12.17
N ILE A 179 4.03 20.88 -12.69
CA ILE A 179 5.43 21.25 -12.98
C ILE A 179 5.54 21.86 -14.38
N LEU A 180 4.83 21.27 -15.35
CA LEU A 180 4.89 21.64 -16.76
C LEU A 180 3.80 22.64 -17.17
N ASP A 181 2.97 23.10 -16.23
CA ASP A 181 1.82 24.00 -16.43
C ASP A 181 0.87 23.50 -17.54
N LEU A 182 0.58 22.19 -17.53
CA LEU A 182 -0.25 21.52 -18.52
C LEU A 182 -1.70 21.36 -18.03
N ASP A 183 -2.54 22.38 -18.24
CA ASP A 183 -3.94 22.41 -17.77
C ASP A 183 -4.77 21.18 -18.19
N THR A 184 -4.55 20.68 -19.41
CA THR A 184 -5.24 19.47 -19.90
C THR A 184 -4.88 18.25 -19.05
N TRP A 185 -3.62 18.12 -18.64
CA TRP A 185 -3.17 16.98 -17.84
C TRP A 185 -3.65 17.07 -16.40
N VAL A 186 -3.78 18.29 -15.85
CA VAL A 186 -4.42 18.51 -14.54
C VAL A 186 -5.86 17.98 -14.58
N THR A 187 -6.60 18.31 -15.63
CA THR A 187 -7.99 17.88 -15.82
C THR A 187 -8.11 16.35 -15.87
N ILE A 188 -7.26 15.68 -16.65
CA ILE A 188 -7.25 14.22 -16.73
C ILE A 188 -6.89 13.61 -15.36
N SER A 189 -5.94 14.21 -14.63
CA SER A 189 -5.54 13.75 -13.30
C SER A 189 -6.70 13.84 -12.31
N VAL A 190 -7.48 14.92 -12.34
CA VAL A 190 -8.69 15.09 -11.53
C VAL A 190 -9.75 14.04 -11.86
N TYR A 191 -9.95 13.69 -13.13
CA TYR A 191 -10.85 12.60 -13.51
C TYR A 191 -10.37 11.23 -13.02
N LEU A 192 -9.07 10.98 -13.06
CA LEU A 192 -8.50 9.77 -12.47
C LEU A 192 -8.66 9.72 -10.94
N LEU A 193 -8.58 10.87 -10.25
CA LEU A 193 -8.87 10.95 -8.82
C LEU A 193 -10.34 10.62 -8.51
N TRP A 194 -11.28 11.08 -9.36
CA TRP A 194 -12.69 10.68 -9.24
C TRP A 194 -12.88 9.17 -9.43
N LEU A 195 -12.20 8.57 -10.40
CA LEU A 195 -12.21 7.13 -10.62
C LEU A 195 -11.61 6.38 -9.42
N ALA A 196 -10.48 6.86 -8.89
CA ALA A 196 -9.85 6.30 -7.69
C ALA A 196 -10.79 6.34 -6.49
N LEU A 197 -11.48 7.48 -6.28
CA LEU A 197 -12.47 7.64 -5.22
C LEU A 197 -13.64 6.66 -5.38
N ALA A 198 -14.16 6.47 -6.59
CA ALA A 198 -15.23 5.51 -6.85
C ALA A 198 -14.78 4.07 -6.51
N LEU A 199 -13.57 3.68 -6.91
CA LEU A 199 -12.99 2.38 -6.55
C LEU A 199 -12.76 2.25 -5.04
N ALA A 200 -12.35 3.33 -4.38
CA ALA A 200 -12.13 3.37 -2.94
C ALA A 200 -13.46 3.15 -2.18
N VAL A 201 -14.54 3.81 -2.60
CA VAL A 201 -15.89 3.62 -2.05
C VAL A 201 -16.34 2.17 -2.23
N LEU A 202 -16.20 1.60 -3.43
CA LEU A 202 -16.54 0.19 -3.68
C LEU A 202 -15.74 -0.76 -2.78
N SER A 203 -14.44 -0.50 -2.61
CA SER A 203 -13.58 -1.27 -1.70
C SER A 203 -14.03 -1.12 -0.24
N GLY A 204 -14.44 0.08 0.19
CA GLY A 204 -14.91 0.35 1.55
C GLY A 204 -16.23 -0.36 1.84
N VAL A 205 -17.20 -0.29 0.92
CA VAL A 205 -18.49 -0.99 1.04
C VAL A 205 -18.29 -2.49 1.15
N LYS A 206 -17.43 -3.07 0.30
CA LYS A 206 -17.09 -4.50 0.39
C LYS A 206 -16.50 -4.85 1.75
N GLN A 207 -15.58 -4.02 2.26
CA GLN A 207 -14.94 -4.25 3.55
C GLN A 207 -15.97 -4.22 4.70
N ILE A 208 -16.93 -3.30 4.67
CA ILE A 208 -18.02 -3.24 5.65
C ILE A 208 -18.95 -4.46 5.53
N TYR A 209 -19.31 -4.86 4.30
CA TYR A 209 -20.12 -6.04 4.06
C TYR A 209 -19.46 -7.32 4.60
N ASP A 210 -18.15 -7.49 4.36
CA ASP A 210 -17.36 -8.60 4.87
C ASP A 210 -17.32 -8.60 6.41
N LEU A 211 -17.30 -7.42 7.05
CA LEU A 211 -17.36 -7.30 8.51
C LEU A 211 -18.74 -7.67 9.08
N LEU A 212 -19.82 -7.22 8.45
CA LEU A 212 -21.20 -7.50 8.90
C LEU A 212 -21.58 -8.97 8.72
N THR A 213 -21.18 -9.58 7.60
CA THR A 213 -21.48 -11.00 7.32
C THR A 213 -20.75 -11.92 8.29
N ARG A 214 -19.48 -11.64 8.62
CA ARG A 214 -18.73 -12.39 9.64
C ARG A 214 -19.36 -12.33 11.02
N HIS A 215 -19.93 -11.18 11.40
CA HIS A 215 -20.63 -11.02 12.68
C HIS A 215 -21.93 -11.84 12.77
N ARG A 216 -22.60 -12.08 11.64
CA ARG A 216 -23.87 -12.84 11.57
C ARG A 216 -23.66 -14.36 11.68
N VAL A 217 -22.51 -14.88 11.29
CA VAL A 217 -22.22 -16.34 11.32
C VAL A 217 -21.90 -16.85 12.74
N LYS A 218 -21.66 -15.96 13.69
CA LYS A 218 -21.32 -16.29 15.09
C LYS A 218 -22.49 -16.17 16.08
N THR A 219 -23.71 -15.94 15.60
CA THR A 219 -24.97 -15.95 16.37
C THR A 219 -25.89 -17.01 15.82
#